data_AF-A0AAN8TTR3-F1
#
_entry.id   AF-A0AAN8TTR3-F1
#
_cell.length_a   1.000
_cell.length_b   1.000
_cell.length_c   1.000
_cell.angle_alpha   90.00
_cell.angle_beta   90.00
_cell.angle_gamma   90.00
#
_symmetry.space_group_name_H-M   'P 1'
#
loop_
_entity.id
_entity.type
_entity.pdbx_description
1 polymer ?
#
loop_
_entity_poly.entity_id
_entity_poly.type
_entity_poly.pdbx_seq_one_letter_code
_entity_poly.pdbx_strand_id
1 'polypeptide(L)'
;MWRHTQLAIPRKKIRKVRPEVSLVVRMVSTVGNYDYITDYEFKQRGAIKVTVGLTGLLEVRGSIYTHNDQIKEEVYDTLIAKNTLGAYQDHFFTYHLDLDVDGHENSFVKNNLKTRRAINKSSSRKSYWTIVSETTKTESDARIQLGSS
;
A
#
# COMPACT_ATOMS: atom_id res chain seq x y z
N MET A 1 -13.85 -6.74 12.77
CA MET A 1 -14.99 -7.33 12.02
C MET A 1 -14.63 -8.72 11.52
N TRP A 2 -15.56 -9.67 11.54
CA TRP A 2 -15.39 -10.97 10.91
C TRP A 2 -16.74 -11.61 10.58
N ARG A 3 -16.73 -12.59 9.66
CA ARG A 3 -17.89 -13.41 9.34
C ARG A 3 -17.49 -14.87 9.17
N HIS A 4 -18.39 -15.78 9.52
CA HIS A 4 -18.23 -17.21 9.27
C HIS A 4 -19.60 -17.85 8.98
N THR A 5 -19.62 -18.73 7.99
CA THR A 5 -20.77 -19.58 7.68
C THR A 5 -20.27 -21.03 7.70
N GLN A 6 -20.84 -21.85 8.58
CA GLN A 6 -20.58 -23.29 8.64
C GLN A 6 -21.78 -24.05 8.08
N LEU A 7 -21.51 -24.84 7.05
CA LEU A 7 -22.48 -25.70 6.36
C LEU A 7 -22.14 -27.18 6.48
N ALA A 8 -20.91 -27.52 6.89
CA ALA A 8 -20.42 -28.90 6.89
C ALA A 8 -20.97 -29.75 8.04
N ILE A 9 -21.66 -29.16 9.02
CA ILE A 9 -22.27 -29.91 10.12
C ILE A 9 -23.68 -30.34 9.70
N PRO A 10 -23.97 -31.64 9.59
CA PRO A 10 -25.27 -32.12 9.15
C PRO A 10 -26.42 -31.51 9.96
N ARG A 11 -27.45 -31.02 9.27
CA ARG A 11 -28.66 -30.40 9.85
C ARG A 11 -28.41 -29.16 10.72
N LYS A 12 -27.19 -28.59 10.75
CA LYS A 12 -26.89 -27.32 11.45
C LYS A 12 -26.47 -26.25 10.45
N LYS A 13 -27.24 -25.17 10.35
CA LYS A 13 -26.86 -23.96 9.63
C LYS A 13 -26.38 -22.92 10.63
N ILE A 14 -25.07 -22.68 10.68
CA ILE A 14 -24.48 -21.70 11.60
C ILE A 14 -23.94 -20.53 10.78
N ARG A 15 -24.41 -19.32 11.09
CA ARG A 15 -23.92 -18.08 10.50
C ARG A 15 -23.65 -17.06 11.60
N LYS A 16 -22.45 -16.49 11.61
CA LYS A 16 -22.07 -15.39 12.51
C LYS A 16 -21.44 -14.27 11.70
N VAL A 17 -21.87 -13.04 11.99
CA VAL A 17 -21.32 -11.81 11.42
C VAL A 17 -21.16 -10.82 12.56
N ARG A 18 -20.01 -10.15 12.62
CA ARG A 18 -19.71 -9.11 13.60
C ARG A 18 -19.20 -7.87 12.85
N PRO A 19 -19.92 -6.75 12.88
CA PRO A 19 -19.45 -5.50 12.27
C PRO A 19 -18.23 -4.95 13.03
N GLU A 20 -17.64 -3.89 12.50
CA GLU A 20 -16.55 -3.13 13.13
C GLU A 20 -16.87 -1.66 13.00
N VAL A 21 -16.51 -0.91 14.03
CA VAL A 21 -16.46 0.55 14.01
C VAL A 21 -14.99 0.93 14.02
N SER A 22 -14.63 1.90 13.19
CA SER A 22 -13.28 2.47 13.15
C SER A 22 -13.31 3.90 13.67
N LEU A 23 -12.20 4.33 14.28
CA LEU A 23 -11.94 5.74 14.55
C LEU A 23 -11.04 6.28 13.43
N VAL A 24 -11.41 7.41 12.83
CA VAL A 24 -10.59 8.09 11.81
C VAL A 24 -10.18 9.44 12.36
N VAL A 25 -8.88 9.69 12.43
CA VAL A 25 -8.31 11.02 12.65
C VAL A 25 -7.83 11.54 11.30
N ARG A 26 -8.42 12.66 10.84
CA ARG A 26 -8.18 13.23 9.51
C ARG A 26 -7.53 14.60 9.63
N MET A 27 -6.50 14.82 8.82
CA MET A 27 -5.94 16.14 8.53
C MET A 27 -6.05 16.42 7.03
N VAL A 28 -6.32 17.67 6.67
CA VAL A 28 -6.23 18.16 5.29
C VAL A 28 -5.21 19.28 5.26
N SER A 29 -4.23 19.18 4.36
CA SER A 29 -3.20 20.18 4.15
C SER A 29 -3.21 20.63 2.69
N THR A 30 -3.29 21.95 2.49
CA THR A 30 -3.25 22.56 1.15
C THR A 30 -1.92 23.28 0.99
N VAL A 31 -1.17 22.93 -0.05
CA VAL A 31 0.10 23.58 -0.41
C VAL A 31 0.01 24.00 -1.88
N GLY A 32 -0.16 25.31 -2.10
CA GLY A 32 -0.38 25.84 -3.45
C GLY A 32 -1.62 25.24 -4.09
N ASN A 33 -1.43 24.54 -5.21
CA ASN A 33 -2.49 23.87 -5.98
C ASN A 33 -2.84 22.46 -5.47
N TYR A 34 -2.10 21.90 -4.51
CA TYR A 34 -2.31 20.52 -4.04
C TYR A 34 -3.07 20.47 -2.71
N ASP A 35 -4.03 19.55 -2.62
CA ASP A 35 -4.73 19.21 -1.40
C ASP A 35 -4.41 17.76 -1.02
N TYR A 36 -3.81 17.58 0.16
CA TYR A 36 -3.47 16.27 0.72
C TYR A 36 -4.38 15.95 1.89
N ILE A 37 -5.07 14.81 1.81
CA ILE A 37 -5.95 14.29 2.86
C ILE A 37 -5.25 13.13 3.54
N THR A 38 -4.78 13.30 4.77
CA THR A 38 -4.10 12.25 5.54
C THR A 38 -5.04 11.69 6.60
N ASP A 39 -5.33 10.40 6.50
CA ASP A 39 -6.17 9.65 7.43
C ASP A 39 -5.35 8.64 8.22
N TYR A 40 -5.49 8.68 9.54
CA TYR A 40 -5.11 7.61 10.46
C TYR A 40 -6.38 6.89 10.92
N GLU A 41 -6.60 5.67 10.41
CA GLU A 41 -7.73 4.83 10.79
C GLU A 41 -7.30 3.77 11.81
N PHE A 42 -7.90 3.81 13.00
CA PHE A 42 -7.73 2.83 14.07
C PHE A 42 -8.91 1.86 14.09
N LYS A 43 -8.61 0.57 13.97
CA LYS A 43 -9.63 -0.49 13.96
C LYS A 43 -9.62 -1.25 15.29
N GLN A 44 -10.79 -1.69 15.74
CA GLN A 44 -10.95 -2.47 16.99
C GLN A 44 -10.12 -3.76 17.05
N ARG A 45 -9.67 -4.28 15.91
CA ARG A 45 -8.77 -5.45 15.84
C ARG A 45 -7.28 -5.13 16.04
N GLY A 46 -6.93 -3.90 16.41
CA GLY A 46 -5.54 -3.43 16.61
C GLY A 46 -4.82 -2.99 15.33
N ALA A 47 -5.51 -2.96 14.19
CA ALA A 47 -4.91 -2.49 12.95
C ALA A 47 -4.93 -0.95 12.88
N ILE A 48 -3.78 -0.38 12.51
CA ILE A 48 -3.62 1.04 12.16
C ILE A 48 -3.46 1.10 10.64
N LYS A 49 -4.30 1.89 9.96
CA LYS A 49 -4.21 2.10 8.51
C LYS A 49 -4.00 3.59 8.24
N VAL A 50 -2.90 3.90 7.58
CA VAL A 50 -2.61 5.25 7.09
C VAL A 50 -2.98 5.34 5.62
N THR A 51 -3.70 6.39 5.22
CA THR A 51 -4.09 6.64 3.81
C THR A 51 -3.83 8.10 3.48
N VAL A 52 -3.28 8.36 2.28
CA VAL A 52 -3.19 9.72 1.72
C VAL A 52 -4.09 9.80 0.48
N GLY A 53 -5.02 10.74 0.48
CA GLY A 53 -5.77 11.16 -0.69
C GLY A 53 -5.11 12.38 -1.32
N LEU A 54 -5.03 12.41 -2.66
CA LEU A 54 -4.51 13.53 -3.42
C LEU A 54 -5.66 14.16 -4.21
N THR A 55 -5.84 15.46 -4.08
CA THR A 55 -6.79 16.26 -4.85
C THR A 55 -6.25 17.68 -5.04
N GLY A 56 -7.10 18.61 -5.48
CA GLY A 56 -6.74 19.99 -5.81
C GLY A 56 -6.72 20.24 -7.32
N LEU A 57 -5.80 21.09 -7.78
CA LEU A 57 -5.63 21.48 -9.17
C LEU A 57 -4.28 20.98 -9.70
N LEU A 58 -4.27 20.56 -10.98
CA LEU A 58 -3.02 20.24 -11.65
C LEU A 58 -2.16 21.49 -11.81
N GLU A 59 -0.84 21.34 -11.64
CA GLU A 59 0.10 22.35 -12.12
C GLU A 59 0.14 22.26 -13.65
N VAL A 60 -0.05 23.41 -14.31
CA VAL A 60 -0.23 23.46 -15.76
C VAL A 60 0.73 24.43 -16.42
N ARG A 61 1.18 24.06 -17.61
CA ARG A 61 1.97 24.87 -18.52
C ARG A 61 1.14 25.27 -19.73
N GLY A 62 1.16 26.56 -20.06
CA GLY A 62 0.52 27.06 -21.29
C GLY A 62 1.21 26.51 -22.53
N SER A 63 0.44 26.18 -23.57
CA SER A 63 0.96 25.70 -24.84
C SER A 63 0.22 26.27 -26.05
N ILE A 64 0.84 26.20 -27.22
CA ILE A 64 0.18 26.55 -28.49
C ILE A 64 -0.76 25.44 -28.99
N TYR A 65 -0.67 24.24 -28.41
CA TYR A 65 -1.41 23.07 -28.87
C TYR A 65 -2.86 23.11 -28.44
N THR A 66 -3.75 22.74 -29.34
CA THR A 66 -5.19 22.61 -29.11
C THR A 66 -5.66 21.17 -29.25
N HIS A 67 -4.88 20.31 -29.92
CA HIS A 67 -5.14 18.90 -30.17
C HIS A 67 -3.83 18.10 -30.13
N ASN A 68 -3.91 16.81 -29.76
CA ASN A 68 -2.73 15.95 -29.57
C ASN A 68 -1.91 15.72 -30.85
N ASP A 69 -2.53 15.73 -32.02
CA ASP A 69 -1.87 15.53 -33.31
C ASP A 69 -0.91 16.67 -33.70
N GLN A 70 -1.01 17.82 -33.04
CA GLN A 70 -0.13 18.98 -33.21
C GLN A 70 1.21 18.80 -32.49
N ILE A 71 1.30 17.86 -31.54
CA ILE A 71 2.52 17.56 -30.80
C ILE A 71 3.41 16.69 -31.68
N LYS A 72 4.51 17.27 -32.19
CA LYS A 72 5.49 16.59 -33.07
C LYS A 72 6.85 16.35 -32.41
N GLU A 73 7.03 16.87 -31.20
CA GLU A 73 8.23 16.77 -30.39
C GLU A 73 7.95 15.96 -29.13
N GLU A 74 9.02 15.56 -28.44
CA GLU A 74 8.89 14.96 -27.12
C GLU A 74 8.47 16.03 -26.10
N VAL A 75 7.39 15.77 -25.37
CA VAL A 75 6.87 16.67 -24.34
C VAL A 75 6.71 15.88 -23.04
N TYR A 76 7.30 16.36 -21.95
CA TYR A 76 7.23 15.76 -20.62
C TYR A 76 5.94 16.13 -19.87
N ASP A 77 4.85 16.29 -20.63
CA ASP A 77 3.55 16.72 -20.15
C ASP A 77 2.45 16.00 -20.94
N THR A 78 1.22 16.03 -20.45
CA THR A 78 0.02 15.59 -21.20
C THR A 78 -0.86 16.79 -21.57
N LEU A 79 -1.33 16.89 -22.81
CA LEU A 79 -2.35 17.88 -23.19
C LEU A 79 -3.70 17.48 -22.58
N ILE A 80 -4.10 18.18 -21.53
CA ILE A 80 -5.32 17.88 -20.77
C ILE A 80 -6.50 18.78 -21.18
N ALA A 81 -6.21 19.92 -21.80
CA ALA A 81 -7.19 20.81 -22.41
C ALA A 81 -6.53 21.66 -23.51
N LYS A 82 -7.32 22.44 -24.26
CA LYS A 82 -6.77 23.40 -25.24
C LYS A 82 -5.75 24.31 -24.55
N ASN A 83 -4.58 24.44 -25.16
CA ASN A 83 -3.49 25.29 -24.71
C ASN A 83 -2.95 24.96 -23.31
N THR A 84 -3.25 23.78 -22.78
CA THR A 84 -3.01 23.42 -21.37
C THR A 84 -2.35 22.06 -21.26
N LEU A 85 -1.06 22.06 -20.92
CA LEU A 85 -0.26 20.87 -20.65
C LEU A 85 -0.20 20.63 -19.13
N GLY A 86 -0.51 19.41 -18.68
CA GLY A 86 -0.31 18.97 -17.29
C GLY A 86 1.03 18.24 -17.16
N ALA A 87 1.90 18.75 -16.29
CA ALA A 87 3.26 18.23 -16.15
C ALA A 87 3.29 16.85 -15.46
N TYR A 88 4.21 16.00 -15.90
CA TYR A 88 4.51 14.77 -15.16
C TYR A 88 5.24 15.10 -13.87
N GLN A 89 4.75 14.53 -12.76
CA GLN A 89 5.30 14.76 -11.43
C GLN A 89 4.99 13.57 -10.53
N ASP A 90 5.82 13.40 -9.51
CA ASP A 90 5.67 12.37 -8.50
C ASP A 90 5.35 12.98 -7.14
N HIS A 91 4.64 12.22 -6.30
CA HIS A 91 4.42 12.55 -4.90
C HIS A 91 4.97 11.44 -4.01
N PHE A 92 6.03 11.73 -3.27
CA PHE A 92 6.63 10.82 -2.31
C PHE A 92 6.28 11.24 -0.88
N PHE A 93 5.85 10.28 -0.07
CA PHE A 93 5.53 10.48 1.34
C PHE A 93 6.41 9.58 2.19
N THR A 94 7.00 10.16 3.25
CA THR A 94 7.79 9.42 4.24
C THR A 94 7.16 9.59 5.60
N TYR A 95 7.10 8.49 6.35
CA TYR A 95 6.54 8.47 7.70
C TYR A 95 7.64 8.18 8.71
N HIS A 96 7.63 8.92 9.80
CA HIS A 96 8.34 8.50 11.01
C HIS A 96 7.40 7.61 11.83
N LEU A 97 7.79 6.35 12.00
CA LEU A 97 7.05 5.36 12.78
C LEU A 97 7.96 4.86 13.91
N ASP A 98 7.88 5.53 15.05
CA ASP A 98 8.53 5.10 16.28
C ASP A 98 7.63 4.04 16.96
N LEU A 99 8.06 2.78 16.92
CA LEU A 99 7.25 1.63 17.34
C LEU A 99 7.85 1.02 18.61
N ASP A 100 7.05 1.04 19.68
CA ASP A 100 7.33 0.32 20.92
C ASP A 100 6.37 -0.89 21.06
N VAL A 101 6.64 -1.96 20.33
CA VAL A 101 5.82 -3.18 20.37
C VAL A 101 6.03 -3.89 21.71
N ASP A 102 5.12 -3.65 22.65
CA ASP A 102 5.16 -4.16 24.03
C ASP A 102 6.43 -3.73 24.81
N GLY A 103 6.96 -2.54 24.45
CA GLY A 103 8.20 -1.97 25.00
C GLY A 103 9.18 -1.53 23.91
N HIS A 104 10.30 -0.93 24.31
CA HIS A 104 11.29 -0.32 23.42
C HIS A 104 12.31 -1.30 22.82
N GLU A 105 12.52 -2.44 23.47
CA GLU A 105 13.47 -3.47 23.00
C GLU A 105 12.86 -4.27 21.84
N ASN A 106 12.98 -3.75 20.63
CA ASN A 106 12.38 -4.31 19.42
C ASN A 106 13.43 -4.79 18.40
N SER A 107 12.99 -5.59 17.42
CA SER A 107 13.82 -6.08 16.31
C SER A 107 13.01 -6.12 15.03
N PHE A 108 13.63 -5.76 13.91
CA PHE A 108 12.99 -5.87 12.60
C PHE A 108 13.29 -7.24 11.97
N VAL A 109 12.22 -7.95 11.57
CA VAL A 109 12.31 -9.32 11.02
C VAL A 109 11.73 -9.35 9.61
N LYS A 110 12.57 -9.74 8.65
CA LYS A 110 12.18 -9.97 7.25
C LYS A 110 11.65 -11.40 7.11
N ASN A 111 10.42 -11.54 6.65
CA ASN A 111 9.80 -12.85 6.39
C ASN A 111 9.68 -13.07 4.88
N ASN A 112 10.60 -13.85 4.32
CA ASN A 112 10.66 -14.12 2.88
C ASN A 112 9.90 -15.40 2.54
N LEU A 113 8.98 -15.32 1.58
CA LEU A 113 8.33 -16.50 1.02
C LEU A 113 9.29 -17.21 0.07
N LYS A 114 9.66 -18.46 0.40
CA LYS A 114 10.57 -19.28 -0.40
C LYS A 114 9.90 -20.55 -0.85
N THR A 115 9.89 -20.79 -2.15
CA THR A 115 9.45 -22.06 -2.73
C THR A 115 10.44 -23.17 -2.38
N ARG A 116 9.93 -24.28 -1.83
CA ARG A 116 10.66 -25.54 -1.62
C ARG A 116 10.10 -26.61 -2.53
N ARG A 117 11.00 -27.39 -3.15
CA ARG A 117 10.63 -28.60 -3.90
C ARG A 117 10.61 -29.80 -2.95
N ALA A 118 9.66 -30.69 -3.14
CA ALA A 118 9.65 -31.97 -2.44
C ALA A 118 10.77 -32.85 -2.99
N ILE A 119 11.59 -33.41 -2.10
CA ILE A 119 12.74 -34.26 -2.43
C ILE A 119 12.41 -35.70 -1.99
N ASN A 120 12.99 -36.70 -2.66
CA ASN A 120 12.89 -38.13 -2.28
C ASN A 120 11.47 -38.70 -2.17
N LYS A 121 10.53 -38.22 -3.02
CA LYS A 121 9.12 -38.65 -3.00
C LYS A 121 8.46 -38.55 -1.61
N SER A 122 8.94 -37.66 -0.73
CA SER A 122 8.38 -37.47 0.61
C SER A 122 6.94 -36.93 0.60
N SER A 123 6.46 -36.49 -0.57
CA SER A 123 5.14 -35.95 -0.80
C SER A 123 4.72 -36.18 -2.26
N SER A 124 3.42 -36.37 -2.51
CA SER A 124 2.84 -36.39 -3.85
C SER A 124 2.85 -35.01 -4.53
N ARG A 125 2.88 -33.93 -3.74
CA ARG A 125 3.04 -32.55 -4.22
C ARG A 125 4.51 -32.30 -4.60
N LYS A 126 4.73 -31.65 -5.75
CA LYS A 126 6.08 -31.32 -6.27
C LYS A 126 6.75 -30.15 -5.53
N SER A 127 5.97 -29.23 -4.96
CA SER A 127 6.47 -28.08 -4.24
C SER A 127 5.43 -27.51 -3.26
N TYR A 128 5.93 -26.66 -2.37
CA TYR A 128 5.18 -25.80 -1.45
C TYR A 128 6.01 -24.54 -1.16
N TRP A 129 5.42 -23.51 -0.56
CA TRP A 129 6.18 -22.36 -0.06
C TRP A 129 6.34 -22.47 1.46
N THR A 130 7.43 -21.90 1.96
CA THR A 130 7.68 -21.72 3.39
C THR A 130 8.10 -20.28 3.64
N ILE A 131 8.09 -19.86 4.90
CA ILE A 131 8.70 -18.61 5.33
C ILE A 131 10.15 -18.90 5.72
N VAL A 132 11.07 -18.00 5.34
CA VAL A 132 12.42 -17.90 5.89
C VAL A 132 12.51 -16.55 6.58
N SER A 133 12.78 -16.57 7.88
CA SER A 133 12.82 -15.37 8.72
C SER A 133 14.26 -14.92 8.96
N GLU A 134 14.53 -13.64 8.78
CA GLU A 134 15.84 -13.02 8.99
C GLU A 134 15.70 -11.76 9.84
N THR A 135 16.30 -11.77 11.04
CA THR A 135 16.38 -10.59 11.90
C THR A 135 17.52 -9.69 11.43
N THR A 136 17.22 -8.43 11.11
CA THR A 136 18.24 -7.45 10.73
C THR A 136 19.15 -7.13 11.91
N LYS A 137 20.46 -6.95 11.65
CA LYS A 137 21.46 -6.69 12.70
C LYS A 137 21.98 -5.27 12.66
N THR A 138 21.93 -4.63 11.50
CA THR A 138 22.35 -3.24 11.28
C THR A 138 21.25 -2.46 10.58
N GLU A 139 21.35 -1.14 10.62
CA GLU A 139 20.43 -0.23 9.90
C GLU A 139 20.46 -0.47 8.38
N SER A 140 21.63 -0.80 7.83
CA SER A 140 21.79 -1.13 6.41
C SER A 140 20.99 -2.37 6.01
N ASP A 141 20.90 -3.39 6.87
CA ASP A 141 20.12 -4.61 6.61
C ASP A 141 18.61 -4.37 6.56
N ALA A 142 18.16 -3.27 7.16
CA ALA A 142 16.77 -2.84 7.26
C ALA A 142 16.32 -1.93 6.10
N ARG A 143 17.20 -1.62 5.14
CA ARG A 143 16.83 -0.93 3.90
C ARG A 143 16.16 -1.92 2.95
N ILE A 144 14.86 -1.75 2.72
CA ILE A 144 14.05 -2.69 1.92
C ILE A 144 13.62 -2.04 0.61
N GLN A 145 13.89 -2.70 -0.51
CA GLN A 145 13.26 -2.39 -1.79
C GLN A 145 12.07 -3.33 -1.98
N LEU A 146 10.86 -2.78 -1.99
CA LEU A 146 9.65 -3.54 -2.25
C LEU A 146 9.43 -3.66 -3.77
N GLY A 147 8.99 -4.84 -4.24
CA GLY A 147 8.63 -5.04 -5.65
C GLY A 147 9.78 -5.34 -6.61
N SER A 148 11.02 -5.47 -6.13
CA SER A 148 12.11 -6.04 -6.92
C SER A 148 11.99 -7.56 -6.94
N SER A 149 11.41 -8.11 -8.02
CA SER A 149 11.42 -9.54 -8.35
C SER A 149 12.44 -9.84 -9.42
#